data_AF-A0A0G0B7H1-F1
#
_entry.id   AF-A0A0G0B7H1-F1
#
_cell.length_a   1.000
_cell.length_b   1.000
_cell.length_c   1.000
_cell.angle_alpha   90.00
_cell.angle_beta   90.00
_cell.angle_gamma   90.00
#
_symmetry.space_group_name_H-M   'P 1'
#
loop_
_entity.id
_entity.type
_entity.pdbx_description
1 polymer ?
#
loop_
_entity_poly.entity_id
_entity_poly.type
_entity_poly.pdbx_seq_one_letter_code
_entity_poly.pdbx_strand_id
1 'polypeptide(L)'
;MITSKLALTEAERNIAEKETPHVLNRFYELIKDLDTISVNSNKAKQFYRDIIEEKDAPILFGAKHSKADYLITLDKKHFLTKKMLKQKFSFEIITPGDFILKLKPDFRKLVP
;
A
#
# COMPACT_ATOMS: atom_id res chain seq x y z
N MET A 1 -11.18 3.04 3.68
CA MET A 1 -9.91 2.41 3.23
C MET A 1 -8.86 2.74 4.27
N ILE A 2 -7.95 1.82 4.58
CA ILE A 2 -6.93 2.04 5.60
C ILE A 2 -5.54 2.17 4.97
N THR A 3 -4.73 3.07 5.50
CA THR A 3 -3.32 3.22 5.13
C THR A 3 -2.45 3.43 6.36
N SER A 4 -1.14 3.26 6.24
CA SER A 4 -0.22 3.58 7.33
C SER A 4 0.10 5.07 7.35
N LYS A 5 0.36 5.64 8.53
CA LYS A 5 0.87 7.02 8.63
C LYS A 5 2.19 7.20 7.87
N LEU A 6 3.06 6.18 7.89
CA LEU A 6 4.32 6.17 7.14
C LEU A 6 4.10 6.40 5.64
N ALA A 7 3.16 5.64 5.04
CA ALA A 7 2.85 5.76 3.62
C ALA A 7 2.26 7.14 3.28
N LEU A 8 1.43 7.71 4.16
CA LEU A 8 0.90 9.06 3.95
C LEU A 8 2.00 10.13 3.99
N THR A 9 2.89 10.08 4.98
CA THR A 9 4.01 11.02 5.09
C THR A 9 4.96 10.90 3.90
N GLU A 10 5.23 9.69 3.42
CA GLU A 10 6.06 9.49 2.24
C GLU A 10 5.38 10.00 0.96
N ALA A 11 4.09 9.75 0.81
CA ALA A 11 3.30 10.26 -0.31
C ALA A 11 3.27 11.79 -0.33
N GLU A 12 2.97 12.42 0.81
CA GLU A 12 2.98 13.87 0.99
C GLU A 12 4.33 14.48 0.58
N ARG A 13 5.43 13.94 1.13
CA ARG A 13 6.79 14.40 0.80
C ARG A 13 7.08 14.27 -0.69
N ASN A 14 6.77 13.12 -1.29
CA ASN A 14 7.03 12.87 -2.70
C ASN A 14 6.20 13.81 -3.60
N ILE A 15 4.94 14.07 -3.26
CA ILE A 15 4.07 14.98 -4.01
C ILE A 15 4.58 16.42 -3.86
N ALA A 16 4.90 16.85 -2.65
CA ALA A 16 5.44 18.19 -2.40
C ALA A 16 6.76 18.45 -3.16
N GLU A 17 7.61 17.43 -3.31
CA GLU A 17 8.89 17.54 -4.02
C GLU A 17 8.76 17.51 -5.55
N LYS A 18 7.75 16.80 -6.10
CA LYS A 18 7.71 16.45 -7.53
C LYS A 18 6.54 17.05 -8.30
N GLU A 19 5.51 17.50 -7.60
CA GLU A 19 4.24 17.91 -8.20
C GLU A 19 3.92 19.37 -7.88
N THR A 20 2.84 19.86 -8.48
CA THR A 20 2.37 21.23 -8.23
C THR A 20 1.62 21.36 -6.90
N PRO A 21 1.53 22.56 -6.30
CA PRO A 21 0.72 22.80 -5.10
C PRO A 21 -0.75 22.39 -5.25
N HIS A 22 -1.30 22.46 -6.46
CA HIS A 22 -2.65 22.00 -6.75
C HIS A 22 -2.82 20.49 -6.51
N VAL A 23 -1.82 19.68 -6.91
CA VAL A 23 -1.82 18.23 -6.66
C VAL A 23 -1.71 17.93 -5.18
N LEU A 24 -0.88 18.68 -4.44
CA LEU A 24 -0.74 18.53 -2.98
C LEU A 24 -2.06 18.86 -2.25
N ASN A 25 -2.74 19.94 -2.64
CA ASN A 25 -4.05 20.27 -2.07
C ASN A 25 -5.08 19.17 -2.35
N ARG A 26 -5.10 18.63 -3.57
CA ARG A 26 -5.97 17.50 -3.91
C ARG A 26 -5.65 16.26 -3.09
N PHE A 27 -4.37 15.99 -2.82
CA PHE A 27 -3.97 14.92 -1.92
C PHE A 27 -4.55 15.11 -0.52
N TYR A 28 -4.48 16.31 0.06
CA TYR A 28 -5.09 16.57 1.36
C TYR A 28 -6.60 16.35 1.38
N GLU A 29 -7.32 16.70 0.32
CA GLU A 29 -8.75 16.40 0.21
C GLU A 29 -9.01 14.88 0.18
N LEU A 30 -8.21 14.13 -0.58
CA LEU A 30 -8.39 12.68 -0.72
C LEU A 30 -8.12 11.89 0.56
N ILE A 31 -7.25 12.38 1.44
CA ILE A 31 -6.87 11.64 2.65
C ILE A 31 -7.81 11.87 3.84
N LYS A 32 -8.74 12.84 3.75
CA LYS A 32 -9.68 13.17 4.84
C LYS A 32 -10.54 11.97 5.25
N ASP A 33 -10.90 11.13 4.29
CA ASP A 33 -11.78 9.97 4.50
C ASP A 33 -11.00 8.66 4.71
N LEU A 34 -9.68 8.74 4.92
CA LEU A 34 -8.83 7.57 5.14
C LEU A 34 -8.63 7.27 6.62
N ASP A 35 -8.87 6.02 6.99
CA ASP A 35 -8.43 5.52 8.27
C ASP A 35 -6.91 5.35 8.25
N THR A 36 -6.26 5.66 9.37
CA THR A 36 -4.82 5.49 9.51
C THR A 36 -4.47 4.48 10.58
N ILE A 37 -3.48 3.65 10.29
CA ILE A 37 -2.84 2.78 11.27
C ILE A 37 -1.41 3.23 11.55
N SER A 38 -1.07 3.29 12.83
CA SER A 38 0.31 3.43 13.29
C SER A 38 0.84 2.07 13.70
N VAL A 39 2.04 1.73 13.24
CA VAL A 39 2.70 0.46 13.55
C VAL A 39 4.01 0.73 14.28
N ASN A 40 4.38 -0.15 15.19
CA ASN A 40 5.72 -0.12 15.79
C ASN A 40 6.73 -0.63 14.74
N SER A 41 7.51 0.29 14.17
CA SER A 41 8.44 -0.04 13.10
C SER A 41 9.50 -1.07 13.53
N ASN A 42 10.02 -0.98 14.76
CA ASN A 42 11.06 -1.91 15.22
C ASN A 42 10.51 -3.33 15.35
N LYS A 43 9.29 -3.45 15.89
CA LYS A 43 8.58 -4.74 15.96
C LYS A 43 8.31 -5.30 14.56
N ALA A 44 7.88 -4.47 13.62
CA ALA A 44 7.63 -4.88 12.24
C ALA A 44 8.90 -5.40 11.55
N LYS A 45 10.00 -4.65 11.67
CA LYS A 45 11.32 -5.01 11.13
C LYS A 45 11.83 -6.33 11.69
N GLN A 46 11.67 -6.55 13.00
CA GLN A 46 12.03 -7.82 13.63
C GLN A 46 11.14 -8.97 13.13
N PHE A 47 9.84 -8.74 13.03
CA PHE A 47 8.87 -9.78 12.62
C PHE A 47 9.06 -10.24 11.17
N TYR A 48 9.48 -9.34 10.28
CA TYR A 48 9.60 -9.59 8.84
C TYR A 48 11.03 -9.55 8.30
N ARG A 49 12.05 -9.60 9.17
CA ARG A 49 13.49 -9.43 8.83
C ARG A 49 13.93 -10.22 7.60
N ASP A 50 13.49 -11.47 7.48
CA ASP A 50 13.92 -12.37 6.40
C ASP A 50 12.88 -12.52 5.28
N ILE A 51 11.78 -11.76 5.36
CA ILE A 51 10.65 -11.86 4.43
C ILE A 51 10.72 -10.73 3.41
N ILE A 52 10.86 -9.48 3.86
CA ILE A 52 10.84 -8.27 3.04
C ILE A 52 11.95 -7.30 3.46
N GLU A 53 12.26 -6.33 2.61
CA GLU A 53 13.22 -5.28 2.94
C GLU A 53 12.78 -4.51 4.21
N GLU A 54 13.75 -4.17 5.05
CA GLU A 54 13.52 -3.59 6.39
C GLU A 54 12.63 -2.33 6.34
N LYS A 55 12.81 -1.48 5.32
CA LYS A 55 12.02 -0.25 5.15
C LYS A 55 10.54 -0.52 4.85
N ASP A 56 10.23 -1.65 4.22
CA ASP A 56 8.88 -2.01 3.76
C ASP A 56 8.14 -2.89 4.79
N ALA A 57 8.86 -3.45 5.76
CA ALA A 57 8.28 -4.26 6.83
C ALA A 57 7.12 -3.59 7.59
N PRO A 58 7.17 -2.28 7.93
CA PRO A 58 6.03 -1.60 8.56
C PRO A 58 4.74 -1.63 7.73
N ILE A 59 4.83 -1.52 6.40
CA ILE A 59 3.66 -1.56 5.50
C ILE A 59 3.01 -2.94 5.53
N LEU A 60 3.82 -3.99 5.39
CA LEU A 60 3.36 -5.38 5.45
C LEU A 60 2.73 -5.72 6.81
N PHE A 61 3.35 -5.24 7.89
CA PHE A 61 2.86 -5.42 9.25
C PHE A 61 1.55 -4.67 9.51
N GLY A 62 1.39 -3.48 8.92
CA GLY A 62 0.15 -2.71 8.95
C GLY A 62 -1.01 -3.45 8.31
N ALA A 63 -0.82 -4.01 7.11
CA ALA A 63 -1.85 -4.79 6.42
C ALA A 63 -2.31 -6.00 7.25
N LYS A 64 -1.37 -6.70 7.90
CA LYS A 64 -1.70 -7.80 8.82
C LYS A 64 -2.51 -7.33 10.03
N HIS A 65 -2.12 -6.22 10.68
CA HIS A 65 -2.76 -5.75 11.90
C HIS A 65 -4.12 -5.11 11.66
N SER A 66 -4.30 -4.47 10.50
CA SER A 66 -5.60 -3.93 10.09
C SER A 66 -6.60 -5.01 9.67
N LYS A 67 -6.15 -6.28 9.55
CA LYS A 67 -6.94 -7.39 8.99
C LYS A 67 -7.49 -7.03 7.60
N ALA A 68 -6.71 -6.31 6.80
CA ALA A 68 -7.12 -5.97 5.44
C ALA A 68 -7.33 -7.24 4.62
N ASP A 69 -8.26 -7.21 3.67
CA ASP A 69 -8.41 -8.29 2.68
C ASP A 69 -7.35 -8.19 1.58
N TYR A 70 -6.90 -6.96 1.29
CA TYR A 70 -5.95 -6.65 0.21
C TYR A 70 -4.86 -5.69 0.67
N LEU A 71 -3.62 -5.95 0.25
CA LEU A 71 -2.54 -4.98 0.22
C LEU A 71 -2.33 -4.53 -1.24
N ILE A 72 -2.82 -3.33 -1.56
CA ILE A 72 -2.76 -2.78 -2.91
C ILE A 72 -1.44 -2.00 -3.08
N THR A 73 -0.61 -2.38 -4.06
CA THR A 73 0.70 -1.75 -4.26
C THR A 73 1.19 -1.83 -5.72
N LEU A 74 1.97 -0.84 -6.14
CA LEU A 74 2.71 -0.87 -7.41
C LEU A 74 4.18 -1.33 -7.24
N ASP A 75 4.60 -1.62 -6.01
CA ASP A 75 5.96 -2.04 -5.72
C ASP A 75 6.21 -3.50 -6.18
N LYS A 76 6.65 -3.62 -7.43
CA LYS A 76 7.00 -4.89 -8.05
C LYS A 76 8.30 -5.49 -7.51
N LYS A 77 9.17 -4.65 -6.96
CA LYS A 77 10.52 -5.05 -6.55
C LYS A 77 10.49 -5.74 -5.19
N HIS A 78 9.66 -5.26 -4.27
CA HIS A 78 9.64 -5.75 -2.90
C HIS A 78 8.37 -6.56 -2.57
N PHE A 79 7.20 -6.19 -3.10
CA PHE A 79 5.93 -6.82 -2.71
C PHE A 79 5.39 -7.83 -3.72
N LEU A 80 5.49 -7.58 -5.02
CA LEU A 80 4.94 -8.48 -6.05
C LEU A 80 5.95 -9.52 -6.56
N THR A 81 6.90 -9.90 -5.71
CA THR A 81 7.88 -10.94 -6.05
C THR A 81 7.29 -12.33 -5.88
N LYS A 82 7.81 -13.33 -6.61
CA LYS A 82 7.41 -14.73 -6.44
C LYS A 82 7.57 -15.23 -4.99
N LYS A 83 8.57 -14.72 -4.25
CA LYS A 83 8.80 -15.05 -2.83
C LYS A 83 7.65 -14.55 -1.96
N MET A 84 7.23 -13.31 -2.17
CA MET A 84 6.15 -12.68 -1.40
C MET A 84 4.79 -13.28 -1.73
N LEU A 85 4.49 -13.50 -3.00
CA LEU A 85 3.20 -14.07 -3.43
C LEU A 85 3.01 -15.54 -3.00
N LYS A 86 4.08 -16.26 -2.67
CA LYS A 86 4.02 -17.61 -2.09
C LYS A 86 3.81 -17.62 -0.58
N GLN A 87 3.92 -16.48 0.10
CA GLN A 87 3.66 -16.40 1.54
C GLN A 87 2.16 -16.61 1.80
N LYS A 88 1.85 -17.30 2.91
CA LYS A 88 0.47 -17.53 3.34
C LYS A 88 -0.02 -16.36 4.22
N PHE A 89 -0.17 -15.18 3.62
CA PHE A 89 -0.79 -14.06 4.29
C PHE A 89 -2.32 -14.25 4.39
N SER A 90 -2.94 -13.63 5.37
CA SER A 90 -4.41 -13.57 5.49
C SER A 90 -5.05 -12.56 4.51
N PHE A 91 -4.24 -11.97 3.63
CA PHE A 91 -4.62 -10.93 2.68
C PHE A 91 -3.88 -11.13 1.37
N GLU A 92 -4.44 -10.62 0.29
CA GLU A 92 -3.85 -10.72 -1.05
C GLU A 92 -3.04 -9.47 -1.38
N ILE A 93 -1.83 -9.66 -1.91
CA ILE A 93 -1.01 -8.56 -2.43
C ILE A 93 -1.31 -8.42 -3.92
N ILE A 94 -1.81 -7.25 -4.34
CA ILE A 94 -2.35 -7.04 -5.69
C ILE A 94 -2.00 -5.65 -6.23
N THR A 95 -1.95 -5.50 -7.55
CA THR A 95 -1.80 -4.18 -8.18
C THR A 95 -3.12 -3.39 -8.15
N PRO A 96 -3.11 -2.05 -8.19
CA PRO A 96 -4.34 -1.27 -8.33
C PRO A 96 -5.17 -1.67 -9.56
N GLY A 97 -4.50 -1.91 -10.70
CA GLY A 97 -5.17 -2.32 -11.93
C GLY A 97 -5.87 -3.67 -11.78
N ASP A 98 -5.18 -4.68 -11.27
CA ASP A 98 -5.76 -6.00 -11.06
C ASP A 98 -6.88 -5.96 -10.01
N PHE A 99 -6.74 -5.13 -8.97
CA PHE A 99 -7.79 -4.93 -7.96
C PHE A 99 -9.06 -4.33 -8.58
N ILE A 100 -8.94 -3.30 -9.42
CA ILE A 100 -10.07 -2.71 -10.14
C ILE A 100 -10.75 -3.76 -11.02
N LEU A 101 -9.97 -4.56 -11.75
CA LEU A 101 -10.50 -5.63 -12.61
C LEU A 101 -11.21 -6.72 -11.82
N LYS A 102 -10.75 -7.01 -10.61
CA LYS A 102 -11.40 -7.95 -9.70
C LYS A 102 -12.75 -7.43 -9.22
N LEU A 103 -12.86 -6.13 -8.95
CA LEU A 103 -14.10 -5.48 -8.53
C LEU A 103 -15.06 -5.20 -9.70
N LYS A 104 -14.52 -4.87 -10.87
CA LYS A 104 -15.25 -4.52 -12.09
C LYS A 104 -14.62 -5.22 -13.29
N PRO A 105 -14.95 -6.50 -13.53
CA PRO A 105 -14.37 -7.27 -14.64
C PRO A 105 -14.61 -6.63 -16.02
N ASP A 106 -15.72 -5.92 -16.18
CA ASP A 106 -16.06 -5.21 -17.42
C ASP A 106 -15.27 -3.91 -17.65
N PHE A 107 -14.44 -3.47 -16.70
CA PHE A 107 -13.64 -2.25 -16.84
C PHE A 107 -12.72 -2.28 -18.07
N ARG A 108 -12.25 -3.46 -18.50
CA ARG A 108 -11.49 -3.62 -19.76
C ARG A 108 -12.27 -3.25 -21.01
N LYS A 109 -13.60 -3.25 -20.97
CA LYS A 109 -14.46 -2.84 -22.09
C LYS A 109 -14.65 -1.32 -22.17
N LEU A 110 -14.22 -0.58 -21.14
CA LEU A 110 -14.46 0.86 -20.98
C LEU A 110 -13.21 1.73 -21.17
N VAL A 111 -12.03 1.11 -21.27
CA VAL A 111 -10.76 1.82 -21.50
C VAL A 111 -10.19 1.31 -22.84
N PRO A 112 -10.01 2.19 -23.84
CA PRO A 112 -9.52 1.81 -25.17
C PRO A 112 -8.08 1.28 -25.15
#